data_AF-A0AAV5MTL7-F1
#
_entry.id   AF-A0AAV5MTL7-F1
#
_cell.length_a   1.000
_cell.length_b   1.000
_cell.length_c   1.000
_cell.angle_alpha   90.00
_cell.angle_beta   90.00
_cell.angle_gamma   90.00
#
_symmetry.space_group_name_H-M   'P 1'
#
loop_
_entity.id
_entity.type
_entity.pdbx_description
1 polymer ?
#
loop_
_entity_poly.entity_id
_entity_poly.type
_entity_poly.pdbx_seq_one_letter_code
_entity_poly.pdbx_strand_id
1 'polypeptide(L)'
;MNSLYGRFGISPCSTITEVCNRERYDYLTQRDNLIFGDKLSEHYYIVSYVSNTGNVNDSDWNPPKISAVQLSAAITACARIHMYQYISRSDCYYTDTDSAVLGSIFLAPKSYTLVTDDAGDIIKHKGPAKGLVNYEWFESQYADLSRTKQVTVESNFRMDWHTLNIAKKDFQVSLGINAATKRDPVYDENNVWVDTKPKDVIDFGGQESSILKLELKILHEKYAELEELSLMKQKEDAQRIASLESEIAKLRSEMKSKFPERFPEEAHPVTESPTGLEVPPPAYYIHPPKSKNPKAKKKKKPG
;
A
#
# COMPACT_ATOMS: atom_id res chain seq x y z
N MET A 1 16.01 13.55 -17.83
CA MET A 1 14.69 13.67 -17.18
C MET A 1 14.69 13.15 -15.75
N ASN A 2 15.20 11.95 -15.46
CA ASN A 2 15.20 11.38 -14.09
C ASN A 2 15.93 12.23 -13.03
N SER A 3 17.01 12.90 -13.42
CA SER A 3 17.75 13.81 -12.52
C SER A 3 16.97 15.07 -12.14
N LEU A 4 15.98 15.49 -12.95
CA LEU A 4 15.18 16.67 -12.68
C LEU A 4 14.17 16.41 -11.56
N TYR A 5 13.43 15.30 -11.60
CA TYR A 5 12.47 14.97 -10.54
C TYR A 5 13.17 14.83 -9.18
N GLY A 6 14.36 14.21 -9.16
CA GLY A 6 15.14 14.04 -7.94
C GLY A 6 15.53 15.36 -7.28
N ARG A 7 15.72 16.44 -8.06
CA ARG A 7 16.02 17.78 -7.53
C ARG A 7 14.82 18.39 -6.79
N PHE A 8 13.60 18.08 -7.22
CA PHE A 8 12.40 18.56 -6.54
C PHE A 8 12.23 17.98 -5.13
N GLY A 9 12.72 16.75 -4.90
CA GLY A 9 12.61 16.04 -3.62
C GLY A 9 13.85 16.16 -2.71
N ILE A 10 14.75 17.11 -2.93
CA ILE A 10 15.95 17.26 -2.09
C ILE A 10 15.55 17.63 -0.65
N SER A 11 16.08 16.87 0.32
CA SER A 11 15.91 17.14 1.75
C SER A 11 16.61 18.45 2.15
N PRO A 12 15.97 19.33 2.94
CA PRO A 12 16.62 20.51 3.51
C PRO A 12 17.67 20.15 4.58
N CYS A 13 17.58 18.95 5.14
CA CYS A 13 18.62 18.36 5.97
C CYS A 13 19.62 17.63 5.08
N SER A 14 20.88 18.06 5.10
CA SER A 14 21.97 17.45 4.34
C SER A 14 23.18 17.18 5.23
N THR A 15 23.90 16.09 4.94
CA THR A 15 25.18 15.81 5.58
C THR A 15 26.28 16.55 4.84
N ILE A 16 26.96 17.46 5.52
CA ILE A 16 28.14 18.15 5.00
C ILE A 16 29.36 17.44 5.56
N THR A 17 30.31 17.13 4.69
CA THR A 17 31.65 16.66 5.09
C THR A 17 32.66 17.67 4.58
N GLU A 18 33.40 18.29 5.50
CA GLU A 18 34.44 19.27 5.16
C GLU A 18 35.78 18.92 5.81
N VAL A 19 36.86 19.28 5.12
CA VAL A 19 38.22 19.25 5.67
C VAL A 19 38.51 20.64 6.22
N CYS A 20 38.84 20.74 7.50
CA CYS A 20 39.00 22.01 8.20
C CYS A 20 40.24 22.05 9.10
N ASN A 21 40.59 23.24 9.56
CA ASN A 21 41.64 23.45 10.55
C ASN A 21 41.16 23.12 11.98
N ARG A 22 42.06 23.17 12.95
CA ARG A 22 41.77 22.86 14.35
C ARG A 22 40.70 23.77 14.96
N GLU A 23 40.77 25.08 14.71
CA GLU A 23 39.80 26.04 15.28
C GLU A 23 38.37 25.76 14.77
N ARG A 24 38.24 25.49 13.47
CA ARG A 24 36.96 25.12 12.86
C ARG A 24 36.46 23.76 13.34
N TYR A 25 37.37 22.81 13.54
CA TYR A 25 37.07 21.49 14.12
C TYR A 25 36.50 21.62 15.54
N ASP A 26 37.19 22.36 16.40
CA ASP A 26 36.78 22.58 17.79
C ASP A 26 35.41 23.30 17.85
N TYR A 27 35.16 24.24 16.94
CA TYR A 27 33.86 24.90 16.81
C TYR A 27 32.73 23.95 16.39
N LEU A 28 32.98 23.07 15.41
CA LEU A 28 31.95 22.16 14.89
C LEU A 28 31.66 20.99 15.83
N THR A 29 32.66 20.53 16.57
CA THR A 29 32.50 19.42 17.53
C THR A 29 31.70 19.81 18.77
N GLN A 30 31.62 21.11 19.09
CA GLN A 30 30.79 21.64 20.17
C GLN A 30 29.28 21.69 19.82
N ARG A 31 28.90 21.41 18.56
CA ARG A 31 27.50 21.47 18.13
C ARG A 31 26.84 20.09 18.19
N ASP A 32 25.55 20.07 18.52
CA ASP A 32 24.75 18.84 18.66
C ASP A 32 24.47 18.11 17.32
N ASN A 33 24.88 18.69 16.19
CA ASN A 33 24.65 18.14 14.85
C ASN A 33 25.86 17.37 14.28
N LEU A 34 26.88 17.12 15.10
CA LEU A 34 28.05 16.34 14.71
C LEU A 34 27.68 14.87 14.44
N ILE A 35 28.15 14.34 13.32
CA ILE A 35 28.07 12.90 13.00
C ILE A 35 29.41 12.23 13.27
N PHE A 36 30.49 12.85 12.78
CA PHE A 36 31.82 12.27 12.79
C PHE A 36 32.88 13.37 12.77
N GLY A 37 33.99 13.16 13.46
CA GLY A 37 35.15 14.02 13.44
C GLY A 37 36.40 13.18 13.61
N ASP A 38 37.41 13.41 12.77
CA ASP A 38 38.68 12.69 12.83
C ASP A 38 39.86 13.57 12.41
N LYS A 39 41.04 13.28 12.95
CA LYS A 39 42.27 14.00 12.63
C LYS A 39 42.91 13.37 11.40
N LEU A 40 42.99 14.12 10.30
CA LEU A 40 43.67 13.67 9.08
C LEU A 40 45.18 13.85 9.17
N SER A 41 45.63 14.98 9.71
CA SER A 41 47.04 15.32 9.88
C SER A 41 47.25 16.30 11.04
N GLU A 42 48.48 16.75 11.27
CA GLU A 42 48.79 17.77 12.29
C GLU A 42 47.97 19.07 12.13
N HIS A 43 47.60 19.42 10.91
CA HIS A 43 46.94 20.70 10.60
C HIS A 43 45.50 20.57 10.12
N TYR A 44 45.11 19.38 9.66
CA TYR A 44 43.80 19.16 9.03
C TYR A 44 43.00 18.08 9.74
N TYR A 45 41.70 18.34 9.82
CA TYR A 45 40.70 17.45 10.39
C TYR A 45 39.58 17.27 9.36
N ILE A 46 38.90 16.13 9.41
CA ILE A 46 37.69 15.89 8.66
C ILE A 46 36.51 15.88 9.63
N VAL A 47 35.45 16.61 9.27
CA VAL A 47 34.23 16.67 10.08
C VAL A 47 33.03 16.43 9.18
N SER A 48 32.14 15.56 9.62
CA SER A 48 30.82 15.37 9.04
C SER A 48 29.75 15.81 10.05
N TYR A 49 28.85 16.69 9.62
CA TYR A 49 27.75 17.19 10.45
C TYR A 49 26.46 17.37 9.63
N VAL A 50 25.32 17.36 10.30
CA VAL A 50 24.02 17.60 9.68
C VAL A 50 23.77 19.10 9.58
N SER A 51 23.66 19.63 8.36
CA SER A 51 23.18 20.98 8.12
C SER A 51 21.69 20.96 7.81
N ASN A 52 20.90 21.70 8.56
CA ASN A 52 19.48 21.90 8.28
C ASN A 52 19.27 23.32 7.76
N THR A 53 19.11 23.45 6.44
CA THR A 53 18.80 24.74 5.82
C THR A 53 17.34 25.15 6.04
N GLY A 54 16.54 24.33 6.73
CA GLY A 54 15.12 24.51 7.05
C GLY A 54 14.81 25.28 8.33
N ASN A 55 15.78 25.46 9.22
CA ASN A 55 15.62 26.13 10.53
C ASN A 55 16.71 27.21 10.75
N VAL A 56 17.09 27.91 9.68
CA VAL A 56 18.04 29.03 9.76
C VAL A 56 17.28 30.36 9.79
N ASN A 57 17.87 31.37 10.43
CA ASN A 57 17.34 32.74 10.37
C ASN A 57 17.24 33.20 8.90
N ASP A 58 16.28 34.07 8.58
CA ASP A 58 16.04 34.55 7.21
C ASP A 58 17.29 35.14 6.53
N SER A 59 18.23 35.69 7.31
CA SER A 59 19.51 36.21 6.82
C SER A 59 20.48 35.13 6.33
N ASP A 60 20.38 33.90 6.87
CA ASP A 60 21.21 32.75 6.56
C ASP A 60 20.45 31.67 5.76
N TRP A 61 19.18 31.96 5.43
CA TRP A 61 18.30 31.10 4.64
C TRP A 61 18.77 30.98 3.20
N ASN A 62 19.44 29.88 2.91
CA ASN A 62 19.83 29.48 1.57
C ASN A 62 19.10 28.18 1.20
N PRO A 63 17.82 28.26 0.77
CA PRO A 63 17.06 27.06 0.44
C PRO A 63 17.72 26.38 -0.77
N PRO A 64 17.63 25.05 -0.89
CA PRO A 64 17.97 24.37 -2.13
C PRO A 64 17.15 25.04 -3.26
N LYS A 65 17.82 25.74 -4.18
CA LYS A 65 17.20 26.63 -5.19
C LYS A 65 16.15 25.96 -6.10
N ILE A 66 15.92 24.65 -5.98
CA ILE A 66 15.13 23.82 -6.89
C ILE A 66 14.27 22.77 -6.14
N SER A 67 14.13 22.81 -4.80
CA SER A 67 13.28 21.83 -4.11
C SER A 67 11.80 22.24 -4.13
N ALA A 68 10.99 21.51 -4.91
CA ALA A 68 9.53 21.59 -4.93
C ALA A 68 8.96 20.23 -4.55
N VAL A 69 9.03 19.89 -3.25
CA VAL A 69 8.74 18.54 -2.74
C VAL A 69 7.34 18.07 -3.13
N GLN A 70 6.38 19.00 -3.25
CA GLN A 70 5.02 18.72 -3.71
C GLN A 70 4.99 18.17 -5.14
N LEU A 71 5.82 18.70 -6.04
CA LEU A 71 5.94 18.19 -7.41
C LEU A 71 6.57 16.79 -7.43
N SER A 72 7.63 16.57 -6.63
CA SER A 72 8.24 15.24 -6.49
C SER A 72 7.23 14.21 -5.96
N ALA A 73 6.42 14.60 -4.98
CA ALA A 73 5.37 13.76 -4.41
C ALA A 73 4.29 13.44 -5.45
N ALA A 74 3.79 14.44 -6.18
CA ALA A 74 2.79 14.27 -7.22
C ALA A 74 3.28 13.36 -8.36
N ILE A 75 4.50 13.58 -8.86
CA ILE A 75 5.11 12.73 -9.91
C ILE A 75 5.19 11.28 -9.43
N THR A 76 5.67 11.06 -8.19
CA THR A 76 5.81 9.71 -7.62
C THR A 76 4.44 9.05 -7.42
N ALA A 77 3.43 9.81 -6.97
CA ALA A 77 2.06 9.32 -6.80
C ALA A 77 1.45 8.91 -8.15
N CYS A 78 1.54 9.77 -9.17
CA CYS A 78 1.06 9.48 -10.51
C CYS A 78 1.74 8.24 -11.11
N ALA A 79 3.06 8.09 -10.94
CA ALA A 79 3.78 6.90 -11.39
C ALA A 79 3.26 5.62 -10.70
N ARG A 80 3.01 5.66 -9.39
CA ARG A 80 2.45 4.51 -8.65
C ARG A 80 1.01 4.19 -9.05
N ILE A 81 0.17 5.20 -9.25
CA ILE A 81 -1.20 5.02 -9.75
C ILE A 81 -1.19 4.40 -11.14
N HIS A 82 -0.30 4.85 -12.02
CA HIS A 82 -0.14 4.26 -13.35
C HIS A 82 0.30 2.79 -13.27
N MET A 83 1.24 2.47 -12.37
CA MET A 83 1.68 1.09 -12.16
C MET A 83 0.61 0.19 -11.54
N TYR A 84 -0.41 0.75 -10.88
CA TYR A 84 -1.45 -0.04 -10.20
C TYR A 84 -2.17 -1.01 -11.13
N GLN A 85 -2.42 -0.63 -12.39
CA GLN A 85 -3.06 -1.50 -13.38
C GLN A 85 -2.26 -2.77 -13.68
N TYR A 86 -0.94 -2.72 -13.52
CA TYR A 86 -0.06 -3.87 -13.69
C TYR A 86 0.10 -4.66 -12.39
N ILE A 87 0.14 -3.95 -11.25
CA ILE A 87 0.22 -4.54 -9.90
C ILE A 87 -1.04 -5.36 -9.58
N SER A 88 -2.22 -4.89 -9.99
CA SER A 88 -3.50 -5.51 -9.67
C SER A 88 -3.79 -6.81 -10.45
N ARG A 89 -2.93 -7.17 -11.39
CA ARG A 89 -3.07 -8.43 -12.14
C ARG A 89 -2.76 -9.62 -11.23
N SER A 90 -3.55 -10.68 -11.36
CA SER A 90 -3.37 -11.91 -10.58
C SER A 90 -2.05 -12.64 -10.87
N ASP A 91 -1.46 -12.41 -12.04
CA ASP A 91 -0.18 -12.98 -12.46
C ASP A 91 1.03 -12.08 -12.11
N CYS A 92 0.82 -10.93 -11.46
CA CYS A 92 1.89 -10.05 -11.05
C CYS A 92 2.60 -10.58 -9.80
N TYR A 93 3.85 -11.01 -9.95
CA TYR A 93 4.63 -11.58 -8.85
C TYR A 93 5.43 -10.51 -8.08
N TYR A 94 5.91 -9.49 -8.80
CA TYR A 94 6.72 -8.41 -8.21
C TYR A 94 6.69 -7.14 -9.06
N THR A 95 6.88 -5.98 -8.42
CA THR A 95 7.10 -4.70 -9.09
C THR A 95 8.28 -3.91 -8.51
N ASP A 96 9.01 -3.20 -9.36
CA ASP A 96 10.07 -2.26 -8.96
C ASP A 96 9.97 -0.98 -9.80
N THR A 97 9.37 0.05 -9.21
CA THR A 97 9.21 1.42 -9.76
C THR A 97 8.38 1.52 -11.04
N ASP A 98 8.86 0.94 -12.14
CA ASP A 98 8.33 1.04 -13.50
C ASP A 98 8.26 -0.33 -14.21
N SER A 99 8.56 -1.42 -13.49
CA SER A 99 8.55 -2.78 -14.01
C SER A 99 7.57 -3.66 -13.23
N ALA A 100 6.90 -4.55 -13.95
CA ALA A 100 6.10 -5.63 -13.39
C ALA A 100 6.64 -6.97 -13.90
N VAL A 101 6.76 -7.93 -12.98
CA VAL A 101 7.45 -9.19 -13.20
C VAL A 101 6.44 -10.32 -13.14
N LEU A 102 6.41 -11.12 -14.21
CA LEU A 102 5.55 -12.29 -14.39
C LEU A 102 6.42 -13.56 -14.27
N GLY A 103 6.91 -13.86 -13.06
CA GLY A 103 7.59 -15.12 -12.68
C GLY A 103 9.05 -15.35 -13.13
N SER A 104 9.90 -15.82 -12.20
CA SER A 104 10.55 -17.16 -12.29
C SER A 104 11.13 -17.57 -10.91
N ILE A 105 12.12 -16.88 -10.33
CA ILE A 105 12.54 -17.09 -8.91
C ILE A 105 12.73 -15.73 -8.24
N PHE A 106 12.00 -15.48 -7.15
CA PHE A 106 12.05 -14.21 -6.43
C PHE A 106 12.24 -14.42 -4.93
N LEU A 107 13.42 -14.05 -4.44
CA LEU A 107 13.82 -14.32 -3.05
C LEU A 107 13.66 -13.08 -2.16
N ALA A 108 13.91 -11.88 -2.68
CA ALA A 108 13.82 -10.62 -1.94
C ALA A 108 13.71 -9.40 -2.87
N PRO A 109 13.30 -8.22 -2.36
CA PRO A 109 13.32 -6.97 -3.13
C PRO A 109 14.67 -6.74 -3.82
N LYS A 110 14.64 -6.55 -5.15
CA LYS A 110 15.84 -6.37 -6.00
C LYS A 110 16.82 -7.56 -6.00
N SER A 111 16.34 -8.75 -5.64
CA SER A 111 17.07 -10.03 -5.67
C SER A 111 16.19 -11.13 -6.29
N TYR A 112 16.25 -11.26 -7.61
CA TYR A 112 15.47 -12.20 -8.40
C TYR A 112 16.14 -12.56 -9.72
N THR A 113 15.70 -13.66 -10.32
CA THR A 113 16.03 -14.04 -11.70
C THR A 113 14.75 -14.24 -12.50
N LEU A 114 14.81 -13.96 -13.81
CA LEU A 114 13.74 -14.18 -14.79
C LEU A 114 14.33 -14.91 -15.98
N VAL A 115 13.65 -15.96 -16.43
CA VAL A 115 13.98 -16.63 -17.69
C VAL A 115 13.06 -16.01 -18.74
N THR A 116 13.63 -15.40 -19.77
CA THR A 116 12.86 -14.80 -20.87
C THR A 116 13.22 -15.47 -22.18
N ASP A 117 12.23 -15.74 -23.02
CA ASP A 117 12.42 -16.42 -24.31
C ASP A 117 13.30 -15.60 -25.26
N ASP A 118 13.20 -14.26 -25.20
CA ASP A 118 13.83 -13.35 -26.17
C ASP A 118 15.17 -12.75 -25.70
N ALA A 119 15.37 -12.56 -24.39
CA ALA A 119 16.50 -11.82 -23.85
C ALA A 119 17.43 -12.66 -22.94
N GLY A 120 17.14 -13.96 -22.80
CA GLY A 120 17.87 -14.87 -21.92
C GLY A 120 17.58 -14.63 -20.43
N ASP A 121 18.50 -15.09 -19.57
CA ASP A 121 18.34 -15.02 -18.12
C ASP A 121 18.62 -13.60 -17.60
N ILE A 122 17.59 -12.94 -17.07
CA ILE A 122 17.72 -11.66 -16.38
C ILE A 122 18.04 -11.95 -14.91
N ILE A 123 19.23 -11.52 -14.45
CA ILE A 123 19.65 -11.69 -13.06
C ILE A 123 19.77 -10.32 -12.40
N LYS A 124 18.96 -10.08 -11.37
CA LYS A 124 19.00 -8.85 -10.58
C LYS A 124 19.30 -9.17 -9.13
N HIS A 125 20.43 -8.67 -8.63
CA HIS A 125 20.79 -8.75 -7.22
C HIS A 125 21.31 -7.39 -6.74
N LYS A 126 20.96 -7.00 -5.51
CA LYS A 126 21.42 -5.76 -4.88
C LYS A 126 22.46 -6.08 -3.81
N GLY A 127 23.67 -5.57 -3.99
CA GLY A 127 24.72 -5.67 -2.99
C GLY A 127 26.11 -5.71 -3.60
N PRO A 128 27.16 -5.74 -2.75
CA PRO A 128 28.55 -5.78 -3.21
C PRO A 128 28.87 -7.04 -4.03
N ALA A 129 28.21 -8.17 -3.73
CA ALA A 129 28.43 -9.45 -4.40
C ALA A 129 27.59 -9.64 -5.68
N LYS A 130 27.00 -8.58 -6.25
CA LYS A 130 26.12 -8.68 -7.43
C LYS A 130 26.74 -9.45 -8.60
N GLY A 131 28.03 -9.23 -8.87
CA GLY A 131 28.72 -9.88 -9.99
C GLY A 131 29.02 -11.38 -9.79
N LEU A 132 28.78 -11.91 -8.59
CA LEU A 132 29.05 -13.30 -8.23
C LEU A 132 27.78 -14.16 -8.17
N VAL A 133 26.62 -13.54 -8.39
CA VAL A 133 25.32 -14.22 -8.35
C VAL A 133 24.95 -14.66 -9.75
N ASN A 134 24.71 -15.96 -9.92
CA ASN A 134 24.22 -16.59 -11.14
C ASN A 134 22.87 -17.29 -10.90
N TYR A 135 22.30 -17.88 -11.95
CA TYR A 135 21.04 -18.64 -11.86
C TYR A 135 21.13 -19.81 -10.87
N GLU A 136 22.21 -20.60 -10.95
CA GLU A 136 22.45 -21.73 -10.04
C GLU A 136 22.46 -21.30 -8.57
N TRP A 137 23.03 -20.12 -8.27
CA TRP A 137 23.01 -19.58 -6.92
C TRP A 137 21.57 -19.32 -6.47
N PHE A 138 20.73 -18.73 -7.33
CA PHE A 138 19.32 -18.48 -7.05
C PHE A 138 18.56 -19.79 -6.80
N GLU A 139 18.75 -20.81 -7.63
CA GLU A 139 18.15 -22.15 -7.40
C GLU A 139 18.61 -22.75 -6.07
N SER A 140 19.91 -22.64 -5.78
CA SER A 140 20.50 -23.20 -4.59
C SER A 140 20.06 -22.50 -3.30
N GLN A 141 19.77 -21.20 -3.38
CA GLN A 141 19.24 -20.37 -2.30
C GLN A 141 17.72 -20.53 -2.17
N TYR A 142 17.03 -20.80 -3.28
CA TYR A 142 15.63 -21.17 -3.31
C TYR A 142 15.48 -22.49 -2.55
N ALA A 143 16.23 -23.54 -2.92
CA ALA A 143 16.20 -24.84 -2.24
C ALA A 143 16.53 -24.78 -0.74
N ASP A 144 17.39 -23.86 -0.31
CA ASP A 144 17.71 -23.62 1.10
C ASP A 144 17.90 -22.13 1.41
N LEU A 145 16.85 -21.53 1.98
CA LEU A 145 16.84 -20.12 2.38
C LEU A 145 17.90 -19.76 3.43
N SER A 146 18.33 -20.74 4.25
CA SER A 146 19.33 -20.52 5.30
C SER A 146 20.76 -20.51 4.78
N ARG A 147 20.94 -20.90 3.51
CA ARG A 147 22.25 -20.99 2.88
C ARG A 147 22.97 -19.64 2.91
N THR A 148 24.20 -19.69 3.38
CA THR A 148 25.14 -18.56 3.34
C THR A 148 26.47 -19.02 2.78
N LYS A 149 27.03 -18.24 1.85
CA LYS A 149 28.34 -18.48 1.26
C LYS A 149 29.25 -17.28 1.52
N GLN A 150 30.43 -17.50 2.08
CA GLN A 150 31.43 -16.45 2.15
C GLN A 150 32.05 -16.26 0.77
N VAL A 151 32.02 -15.03 0.26
CA VAL A 151 32.60 -14.65 -1.03
C VAL A 151 33.52 -13.45 -0.87
N THR A 152 34.65 -13.47 -1.57
CA THR A 152 35.55 -12.33 -1.63
C THR A 152 35.06 -11.38 -2.71
N VAL A 153 34.84 -10.12 -2.34
CA VAL A 153 34.46 -9.05 -3.26
C VAL A 153 35.56 -8.01 -3.29
N GLU A 154 35.86 -7.54 -4.49
CA GLU A 154 36.85 -6.52 -4.76
C GLU A 154 36.19 -5.13 -4.77
N SER A 155 36.76 -4.18 -4.04
CA SER A 155 36.42 -2.76 -4.14
C SER A 155 37.59 -1.98 -4.74
N ASN A 156 37.37 -1.44 -5.94
CA ASN A 156 38.40 -0.73 -6.71
C ASN A 156 38.75 0.67 -6.16
N PHE A 157 37.84 1.28 -5.40
CA PHE A 157 37.97 2.67 -4.96
C PHE A 157 37.81 2.79 -3.45
N ARG A 158 38.77 2.28 -2.68
CA ARG A 158 38.80 2.53 -1.25
C ARG A 158 39.86 3.58 -0.93
N MET A 159 39.39 4.73 -0.48
CA MET A 159 40.28 5.80 -0.02
C MET A 159 40.66 5.57 1.43
N ASP A 160 41.96 5.58 1.70
CA ASP A 160 42.48 5.77 3.04
C ASP A 160 42.51 7.27 3.32
N TRP A 161 41.68 7.74 4.24
CA TRP A 161 41.57 9.16 4.55
C TRP A 161 42.85 9.74 5.17
N HIS A 162 43.67 8.93 5.83
CA HIS A 162 44.90 9.41 6.48
C HIS A 162 46.04 9.58 5.48
N THR A 163 46.14 8.67 4.51
CA THR A 163 47.21 8.70 3.50
C THR A 163 46.76 9.29 2.16
N LEU A 164 45.44 9.54 2.00
CA LEU A 164 44.77 9.92 0.76
C LEU A 164 45.05 8.98 -0.42
N ASN A 165 45.52 7.77 -0.12
CA ASN A 165 45.77 6.76 -1.12
C ASN A 165 44.48 6.06 -1.50
N ILE A 166 44.28 5.89 -2.81
CA ILE A 166 43.20 5.09 -3.35
C ILE A 166 43.77 3.70 -3.60
N ALA A 167 43.27 2.71 -2.86
CA ALA A 167 43.69 1.34 -2.98
C ALA A 167 42.55 0.43 -3.40
N LYS A 168 42.90 -0.60 -4.16
CA LYS A 168 42.07 -1.78 -4.36
C LYS A 168 42.10 -2.62 -3.09
N LYS A 169 40.93 -2.98 -2.57
CA LYS A 169 40.83 -3.80 -1.37
C LYS A 169 39.82 -4.92 -1.54
N ASP A 170 40.26 -6.11 -1.16
CA ASP A 170 39.41 -7.30 -1.09
C ASP A 170 38.82 -7.41 0.31
N PHE A 171 37.55 -7.77 0.39
CA PHE A 171 36.88 -8.03 1.65
C PHE A 171 35.91 -9.19 1.50
N GLN A 172 35.72 -9.92 2.59
CA GLN A 172 34.77 -11.03 2.64
C GLN A 172 33.37 -10.51 2.90
N VAL A 173 32.41 -11.04 2.15
CA VAL A 173 30.98 -10.78 2.30
C VAL A 173 30.25 -12.11 2.44
N SER A 174 29.35 -12.19 3.41
CA SER A 174 28.42 -13.30 3.51
C SER A 174 27.29 -13.11 2.50
N LEU A 175 27.25 -13.95 1.48
CA LEU A 175 26.22 -14.00 0.46
C LEU A 175 25.10 -14.96 0.90
N GLY A 176 23.92 -14.42 1.16
CA GLY A 176 22.70 -15.15 1.51
C GLY A 176 21.52 -14.18 1.55
N ILE A 177 20.29 -14.70 1.58
CA ILE A 177 19.07 -13.89 1.60
C ILE A 177 18.27 -14.10 2.88
N ASN A 178 17.96 -13.00 3.57
CA ASN A 178 16.99 -13.02 4.65
C ASN A 178 15.59 -12.67 4.11
N ALA A 179 14.86 -13.68 3.64
CA ALA A 179 13.52 -13.52 3.06
C ALA A 179 12.47 -13.00 4.07
N ALA A 180 12.64 -13.32 5.36
CA ALA A 180 11.68 -13.04 6.43
C ALA A 180 11.46 -11.53 6.70
N THR A 181 12.27 -10.64 6.14
CA THR A 181 12.15 -9.19 6.37
C THR A 181 10.94 -8.57 5.67
N LYS A 182 10.55 -9.08 4.49
CA LYS A 182 9.51 -8.48 3.63
C LYS A 182 8.54 -9.49 3.02
N ARG A 183 8.84 -10.79 3.13
CA ARG A 183 8.01 -11.88 2.61
C ARG A 183 7.83 -12.96 3.68
N ASP A 184 6.74 -13.69 3.61
CA ASP A 184 6.49 -14.85 4.46
C ASP A 184 6.76 -16.14 3.67
N PRO A 185 7.47 -17.13 4.24
CA PRO A 185 7.61 -18.43 3.62
C PRO A 185 6.26 -19.15 3.55
N VAL A 186 6.03 -19.86 2.44
CA VAL A 186 4.84 -20.68 2.17
C VAL A 186 5.28 -22.15 2.17
N TYR A 187 4.57 -22.97 2.93
CA TYR A 187 4.83 -24.40 3.08
C TYR A 187 3.63 -25.20 2.57
N ASP A 188 3.88 -26.40 2.06
CA ASP A 188 2.83 -27.37 1.70
C ASP A 188 2.26 -28.09 2.94
N GLU A 189 1.31 -28.99 2.69
CA GLU A 189 0.68 -29.83 3.73
C GLU A 189 1.69 -30.74 4.46
N ASN A 190 2.86 -31.01 3.86
CA ASN A 190 3.93 -31.82 4.41
C ASN A 190 4.99 -30.97 5.14
N ASN A 191 4.74 -29.68 5.33
CA ASN A 191 5.66 -28.70 5.93
C ASN A 191 6.98 -28.56 5.13
N VAL A 192 6.95 -28.87 3.84
CA VAL A 192 8.02 -28.62 2.88
C VAL A 192 7.83 -27.23 2.32
N TRP A 193 8.92 -26.47 2.25
CA TRP A 193 8.88 -25.11 1.72
C TRP A 193 8.62 -25.13 0.21
N VAL A 194 7.68 -24.29 -0.25
CA VAL A 194 7.25 -24.24 -1.65
C VAL A 194 7.55 -22.89 -2.29
N ASP A 195 7.29 -21.79 -1.59
CA ASP A 195 7.46 -20.43 -2.12
C ASP A 195 7.50 -19.37 -1.01
N THR A 196 7.42 -18.09 -1.36
CA THR A 196 7.26 -16.96 -0.47
C THR A 196 6.13 -16.05 -0.94
N LYS A 197 5.34 -15.52 -0.02
CA LYS A 197 4.30 -14.53 -0.30
C LYS A 197 4.70 -13.14 0.21
N PRO A 198 4.32 -12.04 -0.47
CA PRO A 198 4.48 -10.70 0.09
C PRO A 198 3.80 -10.58 1.46
N LYS A 199 4.38 -9.78 2.36
CA LYS A 199 3.71 -9.41 3.61
C LYS A 199 2.67 -8.33 3.34
N ASP A 200 1.44 -8.56 3.81
CA ASP A 200 0.40 -7.53 3.80
C ASP A 200 0.76 -6.45 4.83
N VAL A 201 0.99 -5.23 4.37
CA VAL A 201 1.23 -4.08 5.23
C VAL A 201 -0.12 -3.50 5.62
N ILE A 202 -0.59 -3.84 6.82
CA ILE A 202 -1.87 -3.38 7.39
C ILE A 202 -1.67 -2.11 8.25
N ASP A 203 -0.43 -1.69 8.49
CA ASP A 203 -0.13 -0.48 9.25
C ASP A 203 -0.18 0.75 8.33
N PHE A 204 -1.33 1.41 8.34
CA PHE A 204 -1.57 2.65 7.60
C PHE A 204 -1.11 3.90 8.35
N GLY A 205 -0.31 3.78 9.42
CA GLY A 205 0.39 4.87 10.07
C GLY A 205 -0.35 6.21 10.09
N GLY A 206 -1.52 6.28 10.74
CA GLY A 206 -2.27 7.52 10.92
C GLY A 206 -3.11 7.99 9.72
N GLN A 207 -3.23 7.19 8.66
CA GLN A 207 -4.07 7.49 7.48
C GLN A 207 -5.43 6.78 7.50
N GLU A 208 -5.79 6.10 8.58
CA GLU A 208 -7.03 5.30 8.70
C GLU A 208 -8.27 6.17 8.42
N SER A 209 -8.25 7.43 8.87
CA SER A 209 -9.35 8.37 8.65
C SER A 209 -9.54 8.76 7.17
N SER A 210 -8.46 8.80 6.39
CA SER A 210 -8.51 9.11 4.96
C SER A 210 -8.99 7.90 4.16
N ILE A 211 -8.55 6.70 4.56
CA ILE A 211 -8.99 5.44 3.96
C ILE A 211 -10.49 5.25 4.19
N LEU A 212 -10.98 5.41 5.43
CA LEU A 212 -12.40 5.33 5.77
C LEU A 212 -13.26 6.30 4.95
N LYS A 213 -12.77 7.52 4.69
CA LYS A 213 -13.48 8.48 3.83
C LYS A 213 -13.57 8.00 2.38
N LEU A 214 -12.50 7.39 1.86
CA LEU A 214 -12.49 6.85 0.50
C LEU A 214 -13.43 5.64 0.39
N GLU A 215 -13.38 4.73 1.35
CA GLU A 215 -14.25 3.55 1.41
C GLU A 215 -15.73 3.95 1.50
N LEU A 216 -16.06 4.95 2.32
CA LEU A 216 -17.42 5.51 2.39
C LEU A 216 -17.86 6.10 1.04
N LYS A 217 -16.95 6.77 0.33
CA LYS A 217 -17.27 7.34 -0.99
C LYS A 217 -17.56 6.24 -2.01
N ILE A 218 -16.72 5.20 -2.06
CA ILE A 218 -16.92 4.03 -2.93
C ILE A 218 -18.25 3.34 -2.59
N LEU A 219 -18.57 3.22 -1.29
CA LEU A 219 -19.81 2.60 -0.86
C LEU A 219 -21.03 3.42 -1.27
N HIS A 220 -20.99 4.75 -1.15
CA HIS A 220 -22.05 5.63 -1.63
C HIS A 220 -22.25 5.53 -3.15
N GLU A 221 -21.17 5.47 -3.94
CA GLU A 221 -21.25 5.28 -5.39
C GLU A 221 -21.94 3.95 -5.73
N LYS A 222 -21.57 2.85 -5.06
CA LYS A 222 -22.24 1.55 -5.24
C LYS A 222 -23.72 1.57 -4.86
N TYR A 223 -24.09 2.28 -3.78
CA TYR A 223 -25.49 2.41 -3.38
C TYR A 223 -26.31 3.18 -4.42
N ALA A 224 -25.75 4.25 -4.99
CA ALA A 224 -26.41 5.00 -6.06
C ALA A 224 -26.65 4.15 -7.31
N GLU A 225 -25.65 3.36 -7.74
CA GLU A 225 -25.80 2.42 -8.87
C GLU A 225 -26.90 1.37 -8.61
N LEU A 226 -26.95 0.83 -7.39
CA LEU A 226 -27.98 -0.12 -6.96
C LEU A 226 -29.38 0.49 -6.96
N GLU A 227 -29.51 1.76 -6.57
CA GLU A 227 -30.78 2.48 -6.54
C GLU A 227 -31.30 2.74 -7.97
N GLU A 228 -30.42 3.14 -8.90
CA GLU A 228 -30.78 3.28 -10.31
C GLU A 228 -31.22 1.95 -10.94
N LEU A 229 -30.50 0.87 -10.68
CA LEU A 229 -30.87 -0.49 -11.14
C LEU A 229 -32.22 -0.93 -10.58
N SER A 230 -32.49 -0.66 -9.31
CA SER A 230 -33.78 -0.96 -8.67
C SER A 230 -34.93 -0.20 -9.34
N LEU A 231 -34.73 1.10 -9.62
CA LEU A 231 -35.74 1.93 -10.26
C LEU A 231 -36.03 1.50 -11.71
N MET A 232 -34.98 1.14 -12.46
CA MET A 232 -35.13 0.60 -13.82
C MET A 232 -35.96 -0.68 -13.82
N LYS A 233 -35.66 -1.61 -12.91
CA LYS A 233 -36.40 -2.86 -12.77
C LYS A 233 -37.87 -2.65 -12.39
N GLN A 234 -38.15 -1.72 -11.48
CA GLN A 234 -39.53 -1.37 -11.13
C GLN A 234 -40.32 -0.80 -12.32
N LYS A 235 -39.68 0.01 -13.17
CA LYS A 235 -40.31 0.53 -14.40
C LYS A 235 -40.59 -0.58 -15.40
N GLU A 236 -39.67 -1.51 -15.58
CA GLU A 236 -39.86 -2.69 -16.44
C GLU A 236 -41.02 -3.57 -15.94
N ASP A 237 -41.05 -3.86 -14.64
CA ASP A 237 -42.13 -4.63 -14.01
C ASP A 237 -43.49 -3.90 -14.16
N ALA A 238 -43.52 -2.58 -13.95
CA ALA A 238 -44.74 -1.78 -14.13
C ALA A 238 -45.22 -1.79 -15.59
N GLN A 239 -44.32 -1.69 -16.56
CA GLN A 239 -44.68 -1.81 -17.98
C GLN A 239 -45.21 -3.20 -18.32
N ARG A 240 -44.61 -4.25 -17.74
CA ARG A 240 -45.06 -5.63 -17.94
C ARG A 240 -46.44 -5.87 -17.34
N ILE A 241 -46.71 -5.34 -16.15
CA ILE A 241 -48.02 -5.38 -15.51
C ILE A 241 -49.06 -4.66 -16.39
N ALA A 242 -48.76 -3.44 -16.86
CA ALA A 242 -49.68 -2.69 -17.72
C ALA A 242 -49.99 -3.42 -19.04
N SER A 243 -49.00 -4.08 -19.64
CA SER A 243 -49.20 -4.91 -20.83
C SER A 243 -50.12 -6.11 -20.56
N LEU A 244 -49.90 -6.81 -19.45
CA LEU A 244 -50.74 -7.94 -19.04
C LEU A 244 -52.17 -7.51 -18.71
N GLU A 245 -52.35 -6.36 -18.06
CA GLU A 245 -53.68 -5.79 -17.77
C GLU A 245 -54.44 -5.45 -19.05
N SER A 246 -53.76 -4.88 -20.05
CA SER A 246 -54.35 -4.61 -21.36
C SER A 246 -54.77 -5.90 -22.08
N GLU A 247 -53.95 -6.94 -22.02
CA GLU A 247 -54.24 -8.25 -22.60
C GLU A 247 -55.43 -8.94 -21.90
N ILE A 248 -55.47 -8.91 -20.56
CA ILE A 248 -56.61 -9.40 -19.77
C ILE A 248 -57.89 -8.63 -20.12
N ALA A 249 -57.81 -7.30 -20.26
CA ALA A 249 -58.97 -6.50 -20.64
C ALA A 249 -59.50 -6.87 -22.03
N LYS A 250 -58.61 -7.14 -22.99
CA LYS A 250 -58.97 -7.63 -24.32
C LYS A 250 -59.60 -9.03 -24.29
N LEU A 251 -59.03 -9.95 -23.52
CA LEU A 251 -59.60 -11.28 -23.35
C LEU A 251 -60.98 -11.25 -22.67
N ARG A 252 -61.17 -10.35 -21.68
CA ARG A 252 -62.47 -10.13 -21.02
C ARG A 252 -63.52 -9.60 -22.00
N SER A 253 -63.17 -8.66 -22.88
CA SER A 253 -64.11 -8.14 -23.88
C SER A 253 -64.44 -9.18 -24.96
N GLU A 254 -63.46 -9.98 -25.39
CA GLU A 254 -63.69 -11.12 -26.30
C GLU A 254 -64.56 -12.22 -25.67
N MET A 255 -64.39 -12.54 -24.39
CA MET A 255 -65.28 -13.47 -23.68
C MET A 255 -66.70 -12.93 -23.56
N LYS A 256 -66.85 -11.63 -23.28
CA LYS A 256 -68.16 -10.98 -23.15
C LYS A 256 -68.92 -10.96 -24.48
N SER A 257 -68.22 -10.89 -25.62
CA SER A 257 -68.85 -10.99 -26.95
C SER A 257 -69.19 -12.43 -27.37
N LYS A 258 -68.40 -13.42 -26.93
CA LYS A 258 -68.62 -14.85 -27.25
C LYS A 258 -69.64 -15.54 -26.34
N PHE A 259 -69.86 -15.05 -25.12
CA PHE A 259 -70.79 -15.65 -24.14
C PHE A 259 -71.60 -14.58 -23.40
N PRO A 260 -72.63 -13.99 -24.04
CA PRO A 260 -73.42 -12.90 -23.45
C PRO A 260 -74.31 -13.32 -22.26
N GLU A 261 -74.63 -14.60 -22.10
CA GLU A 261 -75.61 -15.09 -21.11
C GLU A 261 -75.02 -15.68 -19.80
N ARG A 262 -73.73 -15.47 -19.50
CA ARG A 262 -73.11 -16.07 -18.28
C ARG A 262 -72.43 -15.11 -17.31
N PHE A 263 -72.56 -13.80 -17.47
CA PHE A 263 -72.03 -12.84 -16.51
C PHE A 263 -73.17 -12.15 -15.76
N PRO A 264 -73.37 -12.44 -14.46
CA PRO A 264 -74.26 -11.64 -13.62
C PRO A 264 -73.79 -10.20 -13.60
N GLU A 265 -74.72 -9.27 -13.74
CA GLU A 265 -74.53 -7.86 -13.46
C GLU A 265 -73.97 -7.66 -12.05
N GLU A 266 -73.06 -6.70 -11.97
CA GLU A 266 -72.51 -6.03 -10.78
C GLU A 266 -73.03 -6.53 -9.43
N ALA A 267 -72.16 -7.23 -8.69
CA ALA A 267 -72.36 -7.43 -7.26
C ALA A 267 -72.33 -6.05 -6.58
N HIS A 268 -73.48 -5.65 -6.05
CA HIS A 268 -73.64 -4.52 -5.15
C HIS A 268 -72.61 -4.58 -3.99
N PRO A 269 -72.16 -3.43 -3.48
CA PRO A 269 -71.27 -3.39 -2.32
C PRO A 269 -72.00 -3.97 -1.11
N VAL A 270 -71.51 -5.10 -0.61
CA VAL A 270 -71.92 -5.67 0.67
C VAL A 270 -71.37 -4.76 1.77
N THR A 271 -72.24 -3.90 2.27
CA THR A 271 -72.10 -3.30 3.61
C THR A 271 -72.32 -4.39 4.64
N GLU A 272 -71.26 -5.13 4.96
CA GLU A 272 -71.19 -5.87 6.21
C GLU A 272 -70.18 -5.16 7.10
N SER A 273 -70.69 -4.60 8.20
CA SER A 273 -69.90 -4.16 9.34
C SER A 273 -69.67 -5.38 10.24
N PRO A 274 -68.44 -5.88 10.42
CA PRO A 274 -68.13 -6.74 11.54
C PRO A 274 -67.76 -5.85 12.72
N THR A 275 -68.61 -5.92 13.74
CA THR A 275 -68.35 -5.43 15.08
C THR A 275 -67.09 -6.07 15.65
N GLY A 276 -66.20 -5.25 16.21
CA GLY A 276 -65.31 -5.64 17.31
C GLY A 276 -64.04 -6.40 16.96
N LEU A 277 -62.92 -5.67 16.88
CA LEU A 277 -61.65 -6.02 17.51
C LEU A 277 -60.86 -4.72 17.68
N GLU A 278 -60.99 -4.08 18.84
CA GLU A 278 -60.12 -2.98 19.24
C GLU A 278 -58.68 -3.51 19.30
N VAL A 279 -57.85 -3.07 18.35
CA VAL A 279 -56.40 -3.20 18.43
C VAL A 279 -55.91 -2.07 19.34
N PRO A 280 -55.32 -2.35 20.51
CA PRO A 280 -54.79 -1.29 21.36
C PRO A 280 -53.64 -0.56 20.64
N PRO A 281 -53.48 0.77 20.86
CA PRO A 281 -52.45 1.55 20.19
C PRO A 281 -51.04 1.06 20.56
N PRO A 282 -50.05 1.25 19.67
CA PRO A 282 -48.70 0.73 19.87
C PRO A 282 -48.10 1.32 21.14
N ALA A 283 -47.73 0.43 22.07
CA ALA A 283 -46.99 0.80 23.26
C ALA A 283 -45.65 1.42 22.83
N TYR A 284 -45.45 2.70 23.12
CA TYR A 284 -44.15 3.33 23.03
C TYR A 284 -43.16 2.57 23.91
N TYR A 285 -42.10 2.06 23.28
CA TYR A 285 -41.02 1.38 23.99
C TYR A 285 -40.27 2.42 24.84
N ILE A 286 -40.56 2.47 26.14
CA ILE A 286 -39.83 3.28 27.10
C ILE A 286 -38.48 2.58 27.36
N HIS A 287 -37.38 3.22 26.97
CA HIS A 287 -36.04 2.75 27.32
C HIS A 287 -35.91 2.62 28.85
N PRO A 288 -35.39 1.49 29.38
CA PRO A 288 -35.08 1.41 30.79
C PRO A 288 -33.98 2.43 31.16
N PRO A 289 -34.04 3.04 32.35
CA PRO A 289 -33.04 4.00 32.78
C PRO A 289 -31.66 3.31 32.89
N LYS A 290 -30.63 3.98 32.35
CA LYS A 290 -29.23 3.55 32.38
C LYS A 290 -28.83 3.13 33.80
N SER A 291 -28.52 1.86 34.01
CA SER A 291 -27.86 1.42 35.24
C SER A 291 -26.48 2.07 35.33
N LYS A 292 -26.24 2.83 36.39
CA LYS A 292 -24.91 3.35 36.72
C LYS A 292 -23.98 2.16 36.95
N ASN A 293 -22.94 2.01 36.11
CA ASN A 293 -21.89 1.03 36.32
C ASN A 293 -21.26 1.21 37.72
N PRO A 294 -21.06 0.14 38.50
CA PRO A 294 -20.34 0.21 39.76
C PRO A 294 -18.85 0.51 39.49
N LYS A 295 -18.31 1.47 40.24
CA LYS A 295 -16.90 1.89 40.21
C LYS A 295 -15.98 0.67 40.37
N ALA A 296 -15.07 0.49 39.41
CA ALA A 296 -14.00 -0.49 39.50
C ALA A 296 -13.12 -0.22 40.73
N LYS A 297 -13.04 -1.21 41.63
CA LYS A 297 -12.08 -1.24 42.74
C LYS A 297 -10.66 -1.40 42.18
N LYS A 298 -9.77 -0.45 42.48
CA LYS A 298 -8.31 -0.56 42.29
C LYS A 298 -7.80 -1.80 43.03
N LYS A 299 -7.25 -2.79 42.32
CA LYS A 299 -6.39 -3.82 42.91
C LYS A 299 -5.06 -3.19 43.31
N LYS A 300 -4.72 -3.28 44.60
CA LYS A 300 -3.36 -3.09 45.12
C LYS A 300 -2.45 -4.17 44.54
N LYS A 301 -1.25 -3.80 44.10
CA LYS A 301 -0.13 -4.73 43.88
C LYS A 301 0.31 -5.29 45.24
N PRO A 302 0.62 -6.59 45.38
CA PRO A 302 1.52 -7.06 46.43
C PRO A 302 2.95 -6.68 46.08
N GLY A 303 3.76 -6.43 47.11
CA GLY A 303 5.16 -6.04 47.03
C GLY A 303 6.12 -7.14 46.61
#